data_AF-A0A1Q7WHN2-F1
#
_entry.id   AF-A0A1Q7WHN2-F1
#
_cell.length_a   1.000
_cell.length_b   1.000
_cell.length_c   1.000
_cell.angle_alpha   90.00
_cell.angle_beta   90.00
_cell.angle_gamma   90.00
#
_symmetry.space_group_name_H-M   'P 1'
#
loop_
_entity.id
_entity.type
_entity.pdbx_description
1 polymer ?
#
loop_
_entity_poly.entity_id
_entity_poly.type
_entity_poly.pdbx_seq_one_letter_code
_entity_poly.pdbx_strand_id
1 'polypeptide(L)' 'MSVFELDISWAATAWERRSVQWALVACDQVRGVFVTAREDVLAVLFDGDRWTFDSFIRTLQPDPTIYRKGALQ' A
#
# COMPACT_ATOMS: atom_id res chain seq x y z
N MET A 1 -13.09 4.77 12.40
CA MET A 1 -12.07 3.74 12.22
C MET A 1 -12.68 2.48 11.63
N SER A 2 -12.09 1.98 10.56
CA SER A 2 -12.49 0.76 9.84
C SER A 2 -11.26 -0.03 9.42
N VAL A 3 -11.40 -1.34 9.25
CA VAL A 3 -10.32 -2.18 8.70
C VAL A 3 -10.58 -2.38 7.20
N PHE A 4 -9.56 -2.14 6.39
CA PHE A 4 -9.59 -2.36 4.95
C PHE A 4 -8.47 -3.31 4.53
N GLU A 5 -8.75 -4.16 3.55
CA GLU A 5 -7.72 -4.94 2.89
C GLU A 5 -7.09 -4.12 1.77
N LEU A 6 -5.75 -4.14 1.72
CA LEU A 6 -4.94 -3.55 0.69
C LEU A 6 -4.16 -4.64 -0.05
N ASP A 7 -4.47 -4.80 -1.33
CA ASP A 7 -3.68 -5.62 -2.24
C ASP A 7 -2.42 -4.85 -2.68
N ILE A 8 -1.26 -5.43 -2.40
CA ILE A 8 0.07 -4.92 -2.76
C ILE A 8 0.77 -5.83 -3.76
N SER A 9 0.03 -6.65 -4.52
CA SER A 9 0.59 -7.56 -5.53
C SER A 9 1.39 -6.82 -6.62
N TRP A 10 1.11 -5.53 -6.82
CA TRP A 10 1.84 -4.62 -7.70
C TRP A 10 3.26 -4.28 -7.20
N ALA A 11 3.55 -4.46 -5.91
CA ALA A 11 4.90 -4.33 -5.36
C ALA A 11 5.65 -5.65 -5.58
N ALA A 12 6.42 -5.72 -6.68
CA ALA A 12 7.06 -6.92 -7.18
C ALA A 12 8.19 -7.42 -6.27
N THR A 13 8.89 -6.51 -5.59
CA THR A 13 10.06 -6.81 -4.76
C THR A 13 9.75 -6.70 -3.27
N ALA A 14 10.52 -7.43 -2.46
CA ALA A 14 10.45 -7.30 -1.01
C ALA A 14 10.75 -5.87 -0.52
N TRP A 15 11.61 -5.14 -1.26
CA TRP A 15 11.92 -3.75 -0.95
C TRP A 15 10.72 -2.83 -1.22
N GLU A 16 10.05 -2.96 -2.37
CA GLU A 16 8.83 -2.19 -2.67
C GLU A 16 7.73 -2.46 -1.64
N ARG A 17 7.48 -3.72 -1.28
CA ARG A 17 6.49 -4.07 -0.24
C ARG A 17 6.82 -3.43 1.10
N ARG A 18 8.10 -3.43 1.47
CA ARG A 18 8.57 -2.77 2.70
C ARG A 18 8.38 -1.26 2.65
N SER A 19 8.65 -0.63 1.51
CA SER A 19 8.40 0.81 1.29
C SER A 19 6.92 1.14 1.45
N VAL A 20 6.01 0.30 0.94
CA VAL A 20 4.56 0.47 1.14
C VAL A 20 4.18 0.38 2.61
N GLN A 21 4.69 -0.62 3.33
CA GLN A 21 4.46 -0.76 4.77
C GLN A 21 4.93 0.48 5.56
N TRP A 22 6.09 1.04 5.22
CA TRP A 22 6.57 2.27 5.85
C TRP A 22 5.67 3.47 5.57
N ALA A 23 5.23 3.65 4.32
CA ALA A 23 4.32 4.74 3.96
C ALA A 23 2.97 4.62 4.68
N LEU A 24 2.48 3.39 4.88
CA LEU A 24 1.29 3.13 5.69
C LEU A 24 1.52 3.52 7.15
N VAL A 25 2.60 3.05 7.78
CA VAL A 25 2.89 3.34 9.19
C VAL A 25 3.13 4.84 9.44
N ALA A 26 3.64 5.57 8.45
CA ALA A 26 3.87 7.01 8.55
C ALA A 26 2.60 7.87 8.35
N CYS A 27 1.48 7.29 7.93
CA CYS A 27 0.24 8.02 7.71
C CYS A 27 -0.52 8.22 9.03
N ASP A 28 -0.84 9.47 9.38
CA ASP A 28 -1.55 9.80 10.62
C ASP A 28 -2.94 9.16 10.74
N GLN A 29 -3.55 8.82 9.61
CA GLN A 29 -4.84 8.14 9.55
C GLN A 29 -4.70 6.63 9.66
N VAL A 30 -3.50 6.06 9.51
CA VAL A 30 -3.26 4.64 9.72
C VAL A 30 -2.91 4.40 11.18
N ARG A 31 -3.59 3.42 11.77
CA ARG A 31 -3.54 3.14 13.22
C ARG A 31 -2.98 1.75 13.49
N GLY A 32 -2.91 0.92 12.46
CA GLY A 32 -2.28 -0.39 12.49
C GLY A 32 -2.18 -0.97 11.08
N VAL A 33 -1.11 -1.72 10.85
CA VAL A 33 -0.89 -2.51 9.63
C VAL A 33 -0.59 -3.93 10.07
N PHE A 34 -1.37 -4.89 9.56
CA PHE A 34 -1.27 -6.30 9.92
C PHE A 34 -1.01 -7.13 8.68
N VAL A 35 -0.05 -8.05 8.80
CA VAL A 35 0.22 -9.05 7.77
C VAL A 35 -0.92 -10.07 7.77
N THR A 36 -1.42 -10.42 6.59
CA THR A 36 -2.45 -11.46 6.44
C THR A 36 -1.81 -12.80 6.09
N ALA A 37 -2.61 -13.87 6.00
CA ALA A 37 -2.14 -15.15 5.49
C ALA A 37 -1.69 -15.08 4.01
N ARG A 38 -2.12 -14.05 3.28
CA ARG A 38 -1.66 -13.75 1.92
C ARG A 38 -0.49 -12.77 1.99
N GLU A 39 0.66 -13.16 1.45
CA GLU A 39 1.88 -12.35 1.48
C GLU A 39 1.76 -11.00 0.74
N ASP A 40 0.79 -10.90 -0.18
CA ASP A 40 0.51 -9.74 -1.01
C ASP A 40 -0.70 -8.92 -0.54
N VAL A 41 -1.26 -9.21 0.64
CA VAL A 41 -2.39 -8.46 1.21
C VAL A 41 -2.10 -8.03 2.64
N LEU A 42 -2.34 -6.74 2.90
CA LEU A 42 -2.25 -6.14 4.23
C LEU A 42 -3.64 -5.78 4.73
N ALA A 43 -3.90 -6.00 6.01
CA ALA A 43 -5.05 -5.42 6.69
C ALA A 43 -4.62 -4.09 7.33
N VAL A 44 -5.32 -3.02 7.00
CA VAL A 44 -5.01 -1.66 7.44
C VAL A 44 -6.14 -1.13 8.31
N LEU A 45 -5.86 -0.86 9.59
CA LEU A 45 -6.78 -0.15 10.48
C LEU A 45 -6.66 1.34 10.17
N PHE A 46 -7.67 1.91 9.54
CA PHE A 46 -7.67 3.27 9.03
C PHE A 46 -8.71 4.14 9.73
N ASP A 47 -8.33 5.37 10.05
CA ASP A 47 -9.13 6.40 10.67
C ASP A 47 -9.74 7.31 9.61
N GLY A 48 -10.73 6.75 8.91
CA GLY A 48 -11.45 7.41 7.83
C GLY A 48 -12.49 6.48 7.24
N ASP A 49 -13.18 6.98 6.21
CA ASP A 49 -14.11 6.19 5.42
C ASP A 49 -13.43 5.51 4.24
N ARG A 50 -14.23 4.73 3.49
CA ARG A 50 -13.74 4.00 2.32
C ARG A 50 -13.18 4.92 1.24
N TRP A 51 -13.81 6.08 1.02
CA TRP A 51 -13.42 7.00 -0.03
C TRP A 51 -12.06 7.64 0.25
N THR A 52 -11.84 8.06 1.49
CA THR A 52 -10.57 8.63 1.96
C THR A 52 -9.45 7.59 1.87
N PHE A 53 -9.74 6.34 2.26
CA PHE A 53 -8.81 5.23 2.12
C PHE A 53 -8.45 4.99 0.65
N ASP A 54 -9.44 4.88 -0.24
CA ASP A 54 -9.21 4.65 -1.68
C ASP A 54 -8.40 5.78 -2.32
N SER A 55 -8.61 7.04 -1.91
CA SER A 55 -7.82 8.19 -2.37
C SER A 55 -6.35 8.07 -1.94
N PHE A 56 -6.11 7.71 -0.68
CA PHE A 56 -4.77 7.51 -0.16
C PHE A 56 -4.04 6.32 -0.83
N ILE A 57 -4.70 5.19 -1.05
CA ILE A 57 -4.08 4.04 -1.73
C ILE A 57 -3.58 4.40 -3.14
N ARG A 58 -4.27 5.30 -3.85
CA ARG A 58 -3.83 5.78 -5.17
C ARG A 58 -2.52 6.57 -5.12
N THR A 59 -2.13 7.13 -3.98
CA THR A 59 -0.83 7.82 -3.82
C THR A 59 0.30 6.85 -3.52
N LEU A 60 -0.02 5.65 -3.01
CA LEU A 60 0.95 4.58 -2.75
C LEU A 60 1.31 3.79 -4.01
N GLN A 61 0.34 3.61 -4.92
CA GLN A 61 0.58 2.91 -6.16
C GLN A 61 1.54 3.72 -7.04
N PRO A 62 2.59 3.10 -7.60
CA PRO A 62 3.45 3.79 -8.53
C PRO A 62 2.66 4.23 -9.76
N ASP A 63 2.94 5.44 -10.23
CA ASP A 63 2.35 5.93 -11.48
C ASP A 63 2.71 4.94 -12.62
N PRO A 64 1.71 4.34 -13.29
CA PRO A 64 1.96 3.40 -14.38
C PRO A 64 2.75 4.02 -15.54
N THR A 65 2.83 5.35 -15.62
CA THR A 65 3.66 6.06 -16.62
C THR A 65 5.14 6.17 -16.22
N ILE A 66 5.46 6.11 -14.93
CA ILE A 66 6.83 6.20 -14.40
C ILE A 66 7.49 4.81 -14.36
N TYR A 67 6.72 3.74 -14.15
CA TYR A 67 7.19 2.35 -14.26
C TYR A 67 7.27 1.87 -15.72
N ARG A 68 7.88 2.65 -16.62
CA ARG A 68 8.60 2.02 -17.74
C ARG A 68 9.86 1.41 -17.16
N LYS A 69 9.70 0.14 -16.75
CA LYS A 69 10.76 -0.85 -16.53
C LYS A 69 12.02 -0.40 -17.27
N GLY A 70 13.05 -0.02 -16.51
CA GLY A 70 14.36 0.23 -17.08
C GLY A 70 14.69 -0.93 -18.00
N ALA A 71 14.65 -0.66 -19.30
CA ALA A 71 15.37 -1.46 -20.26
C ALA A 71 16.84 -1.24 -19.88
N LEU A 72 17.38 -2.16 -19.09
CA LEU A 72 18.81 -2.36 -19.00
C LEU A 72 19.26 -2.61 -20.45
N GLN A 73 19.90 -1.60 -21.04
CA GLN A 73 20.75 -1.76 -22.21
C GLN A 73 21.94 -2.64 -21.87
#